data_AF-Q7NF85-F1
#
_entry.id   AF-Q7NF85-F1
#
_cell.length_a   1.000
_cell.length_b   1.000
_cell.length_c   1.000
_cell.angle_alpha   90.00
_cell.angle_beta   90.00
_cell.angle_gamma   90.00
#
_symmetry.space_group_name_H-M   'P 1'
#
loop_
_entity.id
_entity.type
_entity.pdbx_description
1 polymer ?
#
loop_
_entity_poly.entity_id
_entity_poly.type
_entity_poly.pdbx_seq_one_letter_code
_entity_poly.pdbx_strand_id
1 'polypeptide(L)'
;MLRQPPMNAPVLLSAPALDAAERCARLFRYLYLDRLGGSGEGFEASEQQGQAHRRFCRLVELAAQNRRIEPLLAAAGAQVQIWWERFTESPHSHPQGQPFFEYPLWVRLGSWRISTHLNRLSLHEKQLTAFIWNTDLERPEDGDLLEDWQLRLARTILCLAGERLVGGRPMDPADLRLVVWFANAPARPYTLNYSPPAFEADRRVLTLALQRLERFAATGYPMSADLQVCSGCLFRTRCYGLRPEGPMPFRSWEPQDFAPLEPQIDGPA
;
A
#
# COMPACT_ATOMS: atom_id res chain seq x y z
N MET A 1 3.05 -22.21 -8.05
CA MET A 1 3.84 -22.55 -6.85
C MET A 1 4.50 -21.27 -6.35
N LEU A 2 3.90 -20.60 -5.37
CA LEU A 2 4.48 -19.41 -4.74
C LEU A 2 5.71 -19.86 -3.94
N ARG A 3 6.90 -19.38 -4.33
CA ARG A 3 8.12 -19.62 -3.56
C ARG A 3 7.92 -19.00 -2.19
N GLN A 4 7.89 -19.81 -1.14
CA GLN A 4 7.95 -19.30 0.23
C GLN A 4 9.29 -18.54 0.37
N PRO A 5 9.27 -17.29 0.84
CA PRO A 5 10.50 -16.55 1.05
C PRO A 5 11.27 -17.20 2.21
N PRO A 6 12.61 -17.05 2.26
CA PRO A 6 13.42 -17.66 3.30
C PRO A 6 12.97 -17.21 4.69
N MET A 7 12.97 -18.13 5.66
CA MET A 7 12.49 -17.94 7.04
C MET A 7 13.21 -16.81 7.81
N ASN A 8 14.35 -16.31 7.31
CA ASN A 8 15.17 -15.27 7.94
C ASN A 8 15.20 -13.92 7.20
N ALA A 9 14.34 -13.71 6.19
CA ALA A 9 14.29 -12.39 5.54
C ALA A 9 13.73 -11.33 6.52
N PRO A 10 14.36 -10.15 6.63
CA PRO A 10 13.86 -9.08 7.49
C PRO A 10 12.44 -8.71 7.06
N VAL A 11 11.56 -8.55 8.04
CA VAL A 11 10.15 -8.19 7.80
C VAL A 11 10.12 -6.78 7.24
N LEU A 12 9.53 -6.64 6.06
CA LEU A 12 9.21 -5.36 5.46
C LEU A 12 7.83 -4.93 5.96
N LEU A 13 7.77 -3.85 6.74
CA LEU A 13 6.52 -3.28 7.24
C LEU A 13 5.88 -2.42 6.15
N SER A 14 4.76 -2.88 5.63
CA SER A 14 3.88 -2.13 4.73
C SER A 14 2.66 -1.61 5.49
N ALA A 15 1.84 -0.78 4.84
CA ALA A 15 0.60 -0.28 5.42
C ALA A 15 -0.35 -1.41 5.90
N PRO A 16 -0.64 -2.45 5.09
CA PRO A 16 -1.42 -3.59 5.56
C PRO A 16 -0.82 -4.30 6.79
N ALA A 17 0.51 -4.28 6.93
CA ALA A 17 1.17 -4.85 8.10
C ALA A 17 0.92 -4.03 9.37
N LEU A 18 0.95 -2.69 9.26
CA LEU A 18 0.61 -1.79 10.37
C LEU A 18 -0.87 -1.88 10.73
N ASP A 19 -1.77 -1.90 9.75
CA ASP A 19 -3.21 -2.10 9.97
C ASP A 19 -3.49 -3.41 10.72
N ALA A 20 -2.84 -4.51 10.30
CA ALA A 20 -2.98 -5.80 10.96
C ALA A 20 -2.52 -5.73 12.43
N ALA A 21 -1.40 -5.03 12.69
CA ALA A 21 -0.84 -4.90 14.03
C ALA A 21 -1.70 -4.01 14.96
N GLU A 22 -2.33 -2.96 14.42
CA GLU A 22 -3.23 -2.11 15.19
C GLU A 22 -4.50 -2.84 15.62
N ARG A 23 -5.05 -3.66 14.72
CA ARG A 23 -6.26 -4.45 14.97
C ARG A 23 -5.99 -5.63 15.89
N CYS A 24 -4.93 -6.39 15.63
CA CYS A 24 -4.62 -7.60 16.39
C CYS A 24 -3.14 -7.98 16.23
N ALA A 25 -2.35 -7.90 17.31
CA ALA A 25 -0.95 -8.30 17.29
C ALA A 25 -0.76 -9.76 16.83
N ARG A 26 -1.68 -10.65 17.23
CA ARG A 26 -1.68 -12.05 16.79
C ARG A 26 -1.93 -12.21 15.29
N LEU A 27 -2.80 -11.38 14.70
CA LEU A 27 -3.03 -11.36 13.26
C LEU A 27 -1.77 -10.94 12.51
N PHE A 28 -1.11 -9.87 12.95
CA PHE A 28 0.18 -9.45 12.42
C PHE A 28 1.23 -10.56 12.49
N ARG A 29 1.35 -11.24 13.65
CA ARG A 29 2.25 -12.38 13.82
C ARG A 29 1.98 -13.46 12.77
N TYR A 30 0.73 -13.89 12.64
CA TYR A 30 0.37 -14.96 11.71
C TYR A 30 0.63 -14.59 10.25
N LEU A 31 0.26 -13.38 9.81
CA LEU A 31 0.42 -12.95 8.43
C LEU A 31 1.88 -12.64 8.06
N TYR A 32 2.58 -11.86 8.88
CA TYR A 32 3.84 -11.23 8.47
C TYR A 32 5.09 -11.89 9.05
N LEU A 33 4.96 -12.57 10.20
CA LEU A 33 6.09 -13.25 10.83
C LEU A 33 6.07 -14.76 10.56
N ASP A 34 4.91 -15.40 10.79
CA ASP A 34 4.73 -16.84 10.54
C ASP A 34 4.42 -17.14 9.07
N ARG A 35 4.03 -16.13 8.29
CA ARG A 35 3.67 -16.24 6.87
C ARG A 35 2.62 -17.30 6.60
N LEU A 36 1.63 -17.38 7.48
CA LEU A 36 0.51 -18.27 7.31
C LEU A 36 -0.39 -17.70 6.20
N GLY A 37 -0.59 -18.49 5.15
CA GLY A 37 -1.57 -18.18 4.11
C GLY A 37 -2.99 -18.28 4.65
N GLY A 38 -3.89 -17.48 4.07
CA GLY A 38 -5.32 -17.68 4.25
C GLY A 38 -5.87 -18.72 3.30
N SER A 39 -7.00 -19.32 3.66
CA SER A 39 -7.77 -20.21 2.80
C SER A 39 -9.26 -19.95 3.01
N GLY A 40 -10.05 -19.96 1.94
CA GLY A 40 -11.51 -19.80 1.98
C GLY A 40 -12.02 -18.74 1.00
N GLU A 41 -13.34 -18.72 0.79
CA GLU A 41 -14.00 -17.91 -0.24
C GLU A 41 -13.70 -16.40 -0.14
N GLY A 42 -13.66 -15.84 1.07
CA GLY A 42 -13.31 -14.42 1.28
C GLY A 42 -11.87 -14.07 0.87
N PHE A 43 -10.95 -15.04 0.98
CA PHE A 43 -9.56 -14.87 0.52
C PHE A 43 -9.48 -14.90 -1.01
N GLU A 44 -10.18 -15.83 -1.66
CA GLU A 44 -10.21 -15.93 -3.12
C GLU A 44 -10.79 -14.67 -3.78
N ALA A 45 -11.88 -14.14 -3.23
CA ALA A 45 -12.47 -12.87 -3.71
C ALA A 45 -11.49 -11.69 -3.55
N SER A 46 -10.81 -11.61 -2.40
CA SER A 46 -9.79 -10.59 -2.16
C SER A 46 -8.60 -10.73 -3.11
N GLU A 47 -8.15 -11.95 -3.37
CA GLU A 47 -7.09 -12.25 -4.34
C GLU A 47 -7.48 -11.81 -5.75
N GLN A 48 -8.69 -12.15 -6.21
CA GLN A 48 -9.19 -11.77 -7.53
C GLN A 48 -9.26 -10.26 -7.69
N GLN A 49 -9.77 -9.55 -6.67
CA GLN A 49 -9.78 -8.08 -6.65
C GLN A 49 -8.36 -7.51 -6.71
N GLY A 50 -7.42 -8.05 -5.93
CA GLY A 50 -6.01 -7.63 -5.98
C GLY A 50 -5.34 -7.90 -7.33
N GLN A 51 -5.64 -9.02 -7.98
CA GLN A 51 -5.16 -9.31 -9.33
C GLN A 51 -5.72 -8.32 -10.35
N ALA A 52 -7.03 -8.00 -10.27
CA ALA A 52 -7.66 -7.00 -11.12
C ALA A 52 -7.02 -5.61 -10.92
N HIS A 53 -6.78 -5.21 -9.67
CA HIS A 53 -6.10 -3.97 -9.32
C HIS A 53 -4.69 -3.88 -9.94
N ARG A 54 -3.88 -4.94 -9.82
CA ARG A 54 -2.54 -4.99 -10.42
C ARG A 54 -2.57 -4.92 -11.94
N ARG A 55 -3.53 -5.60 -12.60
CA ARG A 55 -3.71 -5.51 -14.05
C ARG A 55 -4.04 -4.08 -14.48
N PHE A 56 -4.92 -3.40 -13.75
CA PHE A 56 -5.24 -2.00 -14.00
C PHE A 56 -4.01 -1.10 -13.88
N CYS A 57 -3.26 -1.18 -12.76
CA CYS A 57 -2.05 -0.38 -12.56
C CYS A 57 -1.01 -0.60 -13.66
N ARG A 58 -0.84 -1.85 -14.09
CA ARG A 58 0.06 -2.22 -15.19
C ARG A 58 -0.36 -1.60 -16.53
N LEU A 59 -1.66 -1.52 -16.82
CA LEU A 59 -2.16 -0.84 -18.03
C LEU A 59 -1.83 0.65 -18.00
N VAL A 60 -2.04 1.32 -16.86
CA VAL A 60 -1.70 2.73 -16.65
C VAL A 60 -0.21 3.00 -16.90
N GLU A 61 0.65 2.18 -16.31
CA GLU A 61 2.10 2.27 -16.51
C GLU A 61 2.49 2.13 -18.00
N LEU A 62 2.02 1.06 -18.66
CA LEU A 62 2.39 0.78 -20.04
C LEU A 62 1.89 1.86 -21.00
N ALA A 63 0.65 2.35 -20.81
CA ALA A 63 0.11 3.42 -21.62
C ALA A 63 0.91 4.72 -21.48
N ALA A 64 1.31 5.08 -20.25
CA ALA A 64 2.12 6.27 -20.02
C ALA A 64 3.55 6.15 -20.61
N GLN A 65 4.04 4.93 -20.81
CA GLN A 65 5.28 4.64 -21.53
C GLN A 65 5.11 4.56 -23.05
N ASN A 66 3.93 4.92 -23.59
CA ASN A 66 3.56 4.77 -25.00
C ASN A 66 3.73 3.32 -25.52
N ARG A 67 3.54 2.33 -24.64
CA ARG A 67 3.55 0.90 -25.03
C ARG A 67 2.18 0.50 -25.54
N ARG A 68 2.17 -0.53 -26.39
CA ARG A 68 0.95 -1.15 -26.90
C ARG A 68 0.22 -1.89 -25.78
N ILE A 69 -1.04 -1.53 -25.52
CA ILE A 69 -1.83 -2.11 -24.40
C ILE A 69 -3.04 -2.93 -24.84
N GLU A 70 -3.48 -2.85 -26.11
CA GLU A 70 -4.77 -3.41 -26.53
C GLU A 70 -4.91 -4.92 -26.25
N PRO A 71 -3.88 -5.78 -26.48
CA PRO A 71 -3.98 -7.19 -26.14
C PRO A 71 -4.16 -7.44 -24.64
N LEU A 72 -3.51 -6.64 -23.79
CA LEU A 72 -3.61 -6.76 -22.33
C LEU A 72 -4.96 -6.25 -21.83
N LEU A 73 -5.44 -5.13 -22.38
CA LEU A 73 -6.75 -4.57 -22.05
C LEU A 73 -7.88 -5.54 -22.44
N ALA A 74 -7.80 -6.15 -23.62
CA ALA A 74 -8.78 -7.14 -24.07
C ALA A 74 -8.84 -8.37 -23.13
N ALA A 75 -7.70 -8.79 -22.58
CA ALA A 75 -7.59 -9.92 -21.66
C ALA A 75 -7.80 -9.55 -20.17
N ALA A 76 -7.95 -8.27 -19.82
CA ALA A 76 -7.96 -7.82 -18.43
C ALA A 76 -9.26 -8.15 -17.66
N GLY A 77 -10.35 -8.39 -18.40
CA GLY A 77 -11.70 -8.59 -17.86
C GLY A 77 -12.53 -7.31 -17.81
N ALA A 78 -13.86 -7.46 -17.81
CA ALA A 78 -14.81 -6.34 -17.93
C ALA A 78 -14.63 -5.26 -16.84
N GLN A 79 -14.38 -5.67 -15.59
CA GLN A 79 -14.19 -4.74 -14.48
C GLN A 79 -12.97 -3.82 -14.69
N VAL A 80 -11.86 -4.38 -15.17
CA VAL A 80 -10.63 -3.61 -15.44
C VAL A 80 -10.80 -2.71 -16.65
N GLN A 81 -11.55 -3.15 -17.67
CA GLN A 81 -11.89 -2.32 -18.84
C GLN A 81 -12.71 -1.10 -18.44
N ILE A 82 -13.70 -1.26 -17.55
CA ILE A 82 -14.48 -0.15 -16.99
C ILE A 82 -13.58 0.83 -16.22
N TRP A 83 -12.67 0.33 -15.39
CA TRP A 83 -11.71 1.19 -14.68
C TRP A 83 -10.78 1.92 -15.63
N TRP A 84 -10.34 1.25 -16.70
CA TRP A 84 -9.50 1.84 -17.74
C TRP A 84 -10.20 3.00 -18.46
N GLU A 85 -11.44 2.80 -18.91
CA GLU A 85 -12.25 3.85 -19.56
C GLU A 85 -12.38 5.07 -18.66
N ARG A 86 -12.82 4.87 -17.40
CA ARG A 86 -12.96 5.94 -16.41
C ARG A 86 -11.65 6.66 -16.11
N PHE A 87 -10.53 5.94 -16.12
CA PHE A 87 -9.21 6.53 -15.91
C PHE A 87 -8.84 7.45 -17.07
N THR A 88 -9.02 6.99 -18.32
CA THR A 88 -8.67 7.76 -19.52
C THR A 88 -9.46 9.05 -19.64
N GLU A 89 -10.71 9.06 -19.21
CA GLU A 89 -11.56 10.26 -19.16
C GLU A 89 -11.18 11.24 -18.03
N SER A 90 -10.42 10.77 -17.02
CA SER A 90 -10.05 11.61 -15.89
C SER A 90 -8.87 12.54 -16.23
N PRO A 91 -8.77 13.72 -15.57
CA PRO A 91 -7.59 14.58 -15.72
C PRO A 91 -6.29 13.94 -15.19
N HIS A 92 -6.38 12.85 -14.42
CA HIS A 92 -5.24 12.15 -13.83
C HIS A 92 -4.61 11.12 -14.78
N SER A 93 -5.16 10.91 -15.99
CA SER A 93 -4.51 10.10 -17.04
C SER A 93 -3.26 10.77 -17.61
N HIS A 94 -3.25 12.11 -17.64
CA HIS A 94 -2.18 12.93 -18.23
C HIS A 94 -1.66 14.01 -17.27
N PRO A 95 -1.14 13.66 -16.08
CA PRO A 95 -0.58 14.63 -15.17
C PRO A 95 0.71 15.22 -15.76
N GLN A 96 0.95 16.49 -15.44
CA GLN A 96 2.15 17.23 -15.82
C GLN A 96 3.39 16.70 -15.10
N GLY A 97 4.56 16.84 -15.73
CA GLY A 97 5.84 16.49 -15.14
C GLY A 97 6.40 15.13 -15.59
N GLN A 98 7.60 14.82 -15.09
CA GLN A 98 8.27 13.55 -15.39
C GLN A 98 7.63 12.42 -14.55
N PRO A 99 7.10 11.36 -15.18
CA PRO A 99 6.50 10.25 -14.44
C PRO A 99 7.55 9.25 -13.96
N PHE A 100 7.37 8.75 -12.74
CA PHE A 100 8.01 7.54 -12.24
C PHE A 100 6.93 6.53 -11.86
N PHE A 101 7.12 5.27 -12.23
CA PHE A 101 6.17 4.18 -11.97
C PHE A 101 6.82 3.13 -11.07
N GLU A 102 6.01 2.50 -10.22
CA GLU A 102 6.43 1.35 -9.41
C GLU A 102 7.74 1.61 -8.64
N TYR A 103 7.95 2.85 -8.17
CA TYR A 103 9.22 3.27 -7.57
C TYR A 103 9.36 2.68 -6.17
N PRO A 104 10.33 1.76 -5.92
CA PRO A 104 10.44 1.10 -4.63
C PRO A 104 10.95 2.10 -3.59
N LEU A 105 10.09 2.45 -2.63
CA LEU A 105 10.42 3.34 -1.53
C LEU A 105 10.40 2.59 -0.22
N TRP A 106 11.53 2.61 0.45
CA TRP A 106 11.64 2.10 1.81
C TRP A 106 12.63 2.93 2.62
N VAL A 107 12.43 2.90 3.93
CA VAL A 107 13.31 3.51 4.92
C VAL A 107 13.59 2.51 6.03
N ARG A 108 14.75 2.65 6.67
CA ARG A 108 15.07 1.91 7.89
C ARG A 108 14.84 2.81 9.08
N LEU A 109 13.92 2.44 9.96
CA LEU A 109 13.69 3.09 11.26
C LEU A 109 13.93 2.05 12.36
N GLY A 110 15.07 2.20 13.06
CA GLY A 110 15.52 1.22 14.05
C GLY A 110 15.79 -0.16 13.44
N SER A 111 15.15 -1.20 13.99
CA SER A 111 15.22 -2.58 13.48
C SER A 111 14.28 -2.85 12.30
N TRP A 112 13.39 -1.92 11.97
CA TRP A 112 12.35 -2.13 10.97
C TRP A 112 12.74 -1.53 9.62
N ARG A 113 12.48 -2.29 8.55
CA ARG A 113 12.39 -1.75 7.20
C ARG A 113 10.93 -1.46 6.91
N ILE A 114 10.62 -0.27 6.46
CA ILE A 114 9.24 0.17 6.21
C ILE A 114 9.17 0.58 4.75
N SER A 115 8.16 0.09 4.03
CA SER A 115 7.96 0.41 2.63
C SER A 115 6.60 1.01 2.36
N THR A 116 6.54 1.77 1.28
CA THR A 116 5.29 2.18 0.66
C THR A 116 5.34 1.85 -0.82
N HIS A 117 4.18 1.51 -1.38
CA HIS A 117 3.99 1.35 -2.81
C HIS A 117 3.19 2.53 -3.33
N LEU A 118 3.64 3.10 -4.44
CA LEU A 118 3.00 4.21 -5.12
C LEU A 118 2.81 3.81 -6.57
N ASN A 119 1.60 4.00 -7.10
CA ASN A 119 1.33 3.62 -8.48
C ASN A 119 2.03 4.57 -9.46
N ARG A 120 2.12 5.86 -9.12
CA ARG A 120 2.83 6.86 -9.92
C ARG A 120 3.34 8.01 -9.07
N LEU A 121 4.50 8.53 -9.43
CA LEU A 121 5.01 9.82 -8.98
C LEU A 121 5.14 10.76 -10.18
N SER A 122 4.88 12.04 -9.99
CA SER A 122 5.15 13.07 -10.99
C SER A 122 5.92 14.23 -10.37
N LEU A 123 7.04 14.60 -11.00
CA LEU A 123 7.84 15.75 -10.59
C LEU A 123 7.65 16.89 -11.59
N HIS A 124 7.15 18.03 -11.11
CA HIS A 124 6.96 19.24 -11.90
C HIS A 124 7.41 20.48 -11.11
N GLU A 125 8.40 21.22 -11.60
CA GLU A 125 8.88 22.48 -10.98
C GLU A 125 9.16 22.37 -9.46
N LYS A 126 9.74 21.23 -9.04
CA LYS A 126 10.03 20.82 -7.64
C LYS A 126 8.83 20.34 -6.81
N GLN A 127 7.60 20.48 -7.30
CA GLN A 127 6.44 19.86 -6.69
C GLN A 127 6.40 18.38 -7.05
N LEU A 128 6.36 17.53 -6.03
CA LEU A 128 6.20 16.10 -6.18
C LEU A 128 4.74 15.73 -5.94
N THR A 129 4.09 15.14 -6.94
CA THR A 129 2.73 14.59 -6.79
C THR A 129 2.78 13.07 -6.78
N ALA A 130 2.38 12.47 -5.67
CA ALA A 130 2.21 11.04 -5.55
C ALA A 130 0.75 10.66 -5.85
N PHE A 131 0.58 9.64 -6.68
CA PHE A 131 -0.72 9.13 -7.09
C PHE A 131 -0.92 7.71 -6.58
N ILE A 132 -2.07 7.50 -5.96
CA ILE A 132 -2.56 6.19 -5.54
C ILE A 132 -3.86 5.90 -6.27
N TRP A 133 -3.92 4.75 -6.92
CA TRP A 133 -5.08 4.23 -7.61
C TRP A 133 -5.86 3.36 -6.64
N ASN A 134 -7.13 3.66 -6.47
CA ASN A 134 -8.02 2.94 -5.59
C ASN A 134 -9.15 2.30 -6.41
N THR A 135 -9.36 1.00 -6.24
CA THR A 135 -10.35 0.23 -7.00
C THR A 135 -11.48 -0.31 -6.14
N ASP A 136 -11.64 0.21 -4.91
CA ASP A 136 -12.67 -0.24 -3.99
C ASP A 136 -14.05 0.22 -4.40
N LEU A 137 -15.06 -0.50 -3.94
CA LEU A 137 -16.46 -0.24 -4.30
C LEU A 137 -16.92 1.14 -3.84
N GLU A 138 -16.50 1.55 -2.65
CA GLU A 138 -16.88 2.81 -2.02
C GLU A 138 -15.65 3.69 -1.79
N ARG A 139 -15.82 4.99 -2.03
CA ARG A 139 -14.83 6.00 -1.65
C ARG A 139 -14.98 6.26 -0.14
N PRO A 140 -13.92 6.10 0.68
CA PRO A 140 -13.96 6.49 2.09
C PRO A 140 -14.10 8.01 2.28
N GLU A 141 -14.51 8.42 3.47
CA GLU A 141 -14.54 9.82 3.84
C GLU A 141 -13.12 10.39 3.98
N ASP A 142 -12.97 11.70 3.79
CA ASP A 142 -11.66 12.36 3.78
C ASP A 142 -10.92 12.24 5.12
N GLY A 143 -11.68 12.17 6.22
CA GLY A 143 -11.12 11.91 7.55
C GLY A 143 -10.47 10.53 7.65
N ASP A 144 -11.13 9.50 7.14
CA ASP A 144 -10.61 8.13 7.15
C ASP A 144 -9.36 8.01 6.27
N LEU A 145 -9.37 8.65 5.10
CA LEU A 145 -8.21 8.70 4.20
C LEU A 145 -7.02 9.41 4.84
N LEU A 146 -7.25 10.47 5.61
CA LEU A 146 -6.17 11.16 6.31
C LEU A 146 -5.47 10.24 7.33
N GLU A 147 -6.23 9.32 7.93
CA GLU A 147 -5.74 8.39 8.94
C GLU A 147 -5.20 7.07 8.39
N ASP A 148 -5.54 6.73 7.16
CA ASP A 148 -5.13 5.51 6.46
C ASP A 148 -3.60 5.32 6.42
N TRP A 149 -3.14 4.10 6.74
CA TRP A 149 -1.72 3.77 6.82
C TRP A 149 -1.01 3.87 5.47
N GLN A 150 -1.67 3.51 4.36
CA GLN A 150 -1.06 3.62 3.03
C GLN A 150 -0.77 5.09 2.72
N LEU A 151 -1.74 5.98 2.98
CA LEU A 151 -1.55 7.41 2.74
C LEU A 151 -0.52 8.03 3.70
N ARG A 152 -0.53 7.64 4.98
CA ARG A 152 0.46 8.08 5.99
C ARG A 152 1.87 7.64 5.62
N LEU A 153 2.06 6.38 5.25
CA LEU A 153 3.37 5.86 4.85
C LEU A 153 3.85 6.49 3.56
N ALA A 154 2.98 6.64 2.56
CA ALA A 154 3.30 7.31 1.30
C ALA A 154 3.94 8.68 1.56
N ARG A 155 3.24 9.55 2.29
CA ARG A 155 3.72 10.92 2.54
C ARG A 155 4.92 11.00 3.48
N THR A 156 4.97 10.17 4.52
CA THR A 156 6.09 10.15 5.46
C THR A 156 7.37 9.61 4.82
N ILE A 157 7.28 8.49 4.09
CA ILE A 157 8.44 7.84 3.46
C ILE A 157 8.98 8.69 2.31
N LEU A 158 8.11 9.34 1.53
CA LEU A 158 8.57 10.28 0.50
C LEU A 158 9.41 11.40 1.12
N CYS A 159 9.00 11.97 2.27
CA CYS A 159 9.80 13.01 2.90
C CYS A 159 11.13 12.49 3.45
N LEU A 160 11.16 11.24 3.93
CA LEU A 160 12.35 10.62 4.51
C LEU A 160 13.35 10.07 3.48
N ALA A 161 12.88 9.60 2.32
CA ALA A 161 13.69 8.87 1.33
C ALA A 161 13.64 9.49 -0.08
N GLY A 162 12.83 10.53 -0.28
CA GLY A 162 12.57 11.13 -1.58
C GLY A 162 13.67 12.06 -2.08
N GLU A 163 14.76 12.30 -1.34
CA GLU A 163 15.82 13.23 -1.77
C GLU A 163 16.36 12.88 -3.17
N ARG A 164 16.46 11.57 -3.47
CA ARG A 164 16.97 11.06 -4.75
C ARG A 164 16.04 11.39 -5.92
N LEU A 165 14.75 11.58 -5.65
CA LEU A 165 13.77 11.99 -6.64
C LEU A 165 13.87 13.49 -6.97
N VAL A 166 14.37 14.30 -6.02
CA VAL A 166 14.46 15.76 -6.14
C VAL A 166 15.91 16.26 -6.27
N GLY A 167 16.79 15.42 -6.82
CA GLY A 167 18.18 15.79 -7.13
C GLY A 167 19.09 15.91 -5.91
N GLY A 168 18.90 15.05 -4.91
CA GLY A 168 19.76 14.94 -3.71
C GLY A 168 19.50 16.00 -2.66
N ARG A 169 18.38 16.75 -2.75
CA ARG A 169 18.00 17.75 -1.75
C ARG A 169 16.99 17.16 -0.76
N PRO A 170 17.02 17.55 0.52
CA PRO A 170 15.95 17.22 1.45
C PRO A 170 14.60 17.65 0.87
N MET A 171 13.61 16.76 0.92
CA MET A 171 12.28 17.05 0.42
C MET A 171 11.53 17.92 1.45
N ASP A 172 11.04 19.08 1.04
CA ASP A 172 10.14 19.87 1.88
C ASP A 172 8.76 19.20 1.87
N PRO A 173 8.16 18.86 3.03
CA PRO A 173 6.79 18.38 3.09
C PRO A 173 5.78 19.29 2.39
N ALA A 174 6.02 20.61 2.32
CA ALA A 174 5.14 21.55 1.61
C ALA A 174 5.17 21.37 0.09
N ASP A 175 6.21 20.75 -0.47
CA ASP A 175 6.34 20.45 -1.90
C ASP A 175 5.73 19.10 -2.30
N LEU A 176 5.13 18.38 -1.34
CA LEU A 176 4.47 17.10 -1.58
C LEU A 176 2.95 17.26 -1.67
N ARG A 177 2.40 16.74 -2.76
CA ARG A 177 0.97 16.52 -2.94
C ARG A 177 0.68 15.02 -3.06
N LEU A 178 -0.35 14.56 -2.37
CA LEU A 178 -0.90 13.21 -2.52
C LEU A 178 -2.25 13.28 -3.22
N VAL A 179 -2.47 12.44 -4.21
CA VAL A 179 -3.73 12.31 -4.94
C VAL A 179 -4.15 10.85 -4.91
N VAL A 180 -5.34 10.58 -4.38
CA VAL A 180 -5.99 9.27 -4.48
C VAL A 180 -7.10 9.37 -5.52
N TRP A 181 -6.99 8.60 -6.58
CA TRP A 181 -8.03 8.49 -7.60
C TRP A 181 -8.83 7.20 -7.39
N PHE A 182 -10.15 7.32 -7.40
CA PHE A 182 -11.07 6.22 -7.13
C PHE A 182 -11.73 5.76 -8.42
N ALA A 183 -11.53 4.51 -8.80
CA ALA A 183 -12.09 3.95 -10.01
C ALA A 183 -13.63 3.92 -10.01
N ASN A 184 -14.24 3.83 -8.82
CA ASN A 184 -15.70 3.85 -8.64
C ASN A 184 -16.26 5.24 -8.26
N ALA A 185 -15.39 6.25 -8.11
CA ALA A 185 -15.79 7.64 -7.90
C ALA A 185 -14.82 8.62 -8.62
N PRO A 186 -14.63 8.50 -9.95
CA PRO A 186 -13.53 9.18 -10.66
C PRO A 186 -13.62 10.70 -10.68
N ALA A 187 -14.84 11.26 -10.59
CA ALA A 187 -15.09 12.70 -10.49
C ALA A 187 -14.81 13.28 -9.10
N ARG A 188 -14.55 12.41 -8.11
CA ARG A 188 -14.27 12.76 -6.73
C ARG A 188 -12.92 12.11 -6.36
N PRO A 189 -11.77 12.66 -6.77
CA PRO A 189 -10.47 12.29 -6.20
C PRO A 189 -10.32 12.87 -4.79
N TYR A 190 -9.42 12.30 -3.98
CA TYR A 190 -8.95 12.91 -2.74
C TYR A 190 -7.59 13.56 -3.03
N THR A 191 -7.42 14.82 -2.63
CA THR A 191 -6.17 15.56 -2.79
C THR A 191 -5.74 16.13 -1.46
N LEU A 192 -4.51 15.85 -1.06
CA LEU A 192 -3.90 16.33 0.17
C LEU A 192 -2.60 17.06 -0.16
N ASN A 193 -2.52 18.35 0.17
CA ASN A 193 -1.25 19.05 0.21
C ASN A 193 -0.61 18.79 1.58
N TYR A 194 0.65 18.38 1.60
CA TYR A 194 1.33 18.02 2.84
C TYR A 194 1.99 19.25 3.47
N SER A 195 2.43 19.13 4.73
CA SER A 195 3.02 20.25 5.46
C SER A 195 4.00 19.78 6.52
N PRO A 196 4.96 20.63 6.94
CA PRO A 196 5.92 20.25 7.98
C PRO A 196 5.27 19.84 9.32
N PRO A 197 4.20 20.52 9.82
CA PRO A 197 3.51 20.05 11.03
C PRO A 197 2.83 18.69 10.86
N ALA A 198 2.22 18.43 9.69
CA ALA A 198 1.61 17.13 9.38
C ALA A 198 2.67 16.02 9.29
N PHE A 199 3.85 16.33 8.72
CA PHE A 199 4.98 15.43 8.70
C PHE A 199 5.44 15.00 10.09
N GLU A 200 5.67 15.95 11.00
CA GLU A 200 6.05 15.58 12.37
C GLU A 200 4.94 14.81 13.11
N ALA A 201 3.66 15.09 12.82
CA ALA A 201 2.55 14.34 13.38
C ALA A 201 2.54 12.88 12.91
N ASP A 202 2.65 12.64 11.60
CA ASP A 202 2.70 11.27 11.05
C ASP A 202 3.95 10.51 11.51
N ARG A 203 5.09 11.20 11.60
CA ARG A 203 6.35 10.61 12.08
C ARG A 203 6.24 10.15 13.54
N ARG A 204 5.52 10.91 14.38
CA ARG A 204 5.18 10.49 15.76
C ARG A 204 4.26 9.27 15.77
N VAL A 205 3.20 9.26 14.96
CA VAL A 205 2.27 8.13 14.84
C VAL A 205 3.02 6.85 14.43
N LEU A 206 3.86 6.93 13.40
CA LEU A 206 4.69 5.82 12.95
C LEU A 206 5.63 5.34 14.06
N THR A 207 6.31 6.26 14.76
CA THR A 207 7.21 5.91 15.87
C THR A 207 6.48 5.15 16.98
N LEU A 208 5.28 5.59 17.36
CA LEU A 208 4.46 4.92 18.37
C LEU A 208 4.01 3.52 17.92
N ALA A 209 3.67 3.34 16.64
CA ALA A 209 3.33 2.04 16.08
C ALA A 209 4.52 1.07 16.13
N LEU A 210 5.73 1.52 15.78
CA LEU A 210 6.95 0.70 15.86
C LEU A 210 7.27 0.28 17.31
N GLN A 211 7.18 1.22 18.26
CA GLN A 211 7.36 0.90 19.69
C GLN A 211 6.31 -0.11 20.19
N ARG A 212 5.08 -0.05 19.66
CA ARG A 212 4.04 -1.03 19.98
C ARG A 212 4.40 -2.42 19.46
N LEU A 213 4.92 -2.53 18.24
CA LEU A 213 5.41 -3.79 17.67
C LEU A 213 6.55 -4.40 18.49
N GLU A 214 7.49 -3.58 18.98
CA GLU A 214 8.56 -4.02 19.87
C GLU A 214 8.01 -4.58 21.20
N ARG A 215 7.01 -3.93 21.79
CA ARG A 215 6.31 -4.45 22.99
C ARG A 215 5.57 -5.76 22.72
N PHE A 216 5.00 -5.94 21.53
CA PHE A 216 4.36 -7.20 21.15
C PHE A 216 5.36 -8.35 21.03
N ALA A 217 6.59 -8.07 20.56
CA ALA A 217 7.64 -9.07 20.53
C ALA A 217 7.98 -9.60 21.95
N ALA A 218 8.01 -8.71 22.95
CA ALA A 218 8.24 -9.10 24.34
C ALA A 218 7.07 -9.84 24.99
N THR A 219 5.84 -9.58 24.55
CA THR A 219 4.60 -10.15 25.13
C THR A 219 4.01 -11.32 24.32
N GLY A 220 4.70 -11.76 23.27
CA GLY A 220 4.29 -12.91 22.46
C GLY A 220 3.08 -12.65 21.56
N TYR A 221 2.91 -11.41 21.08
CA TYR A 221 1.85 -11.00 20.14
C TYR A 221 0.45 -11.44 20.61
N PRO A 222 -0.15 -10.76 21.61
CA PRO A 222 -1.42 -11.18 22.19
C PRO A 222 -2.58 -11.14 21.18
N MET A 223 -3.61 -11.93 21.45
CA MET A 223 -4.89 -11.87 20.72
C MET A 223 -5.60 -10.55 21.01
N SER A 224 -6.39 -10.06 20.05
CA SER A 224 -7.27 -8.91 20.31
C SER A 224 -8.34 -9.29 21.33
N ALA A 225 -8.65 -8.36 22.24
CA ALA A 225 -9.79 -8.47 23.13
C ALA A 225 -11.12 -8.11 22.43
N ASP A 226 -11.04 -7.48 21.25
CA ASP A 226 -12.21 -7.10 20.47
C ASP A 226 -12.72 -8.29 19.65
N LEU A 227 -13.86 -8.83 20.06
CA LEU A 227 -14.51 -9.96 19.39
C LEU A 227 -15.05 -9.60 18.00
N GLN A 228 -15.33 -8.31 17.72
CA GLN A 228 -15.76 -7.87 16.39
C GLN A 228 -14.61 -7.95 15.38
N VAL A 229 -13.39 -7.63 15.81
CA VAL A 229 -12.18 -7.86 14.98
C VAL A 229 -11.97 -9.35 14.74
N CYS A 230 -12.29 -10.19 15.73
CA CYS A 230 -12.07 -11.63 15.65
C CYS A 230 -13.13 -12.39 14.84
N SER A 231 -14.37 -11.91 14.72
CA SER A 231 -15.49 -12.65 14.12
C SER A 231 -15.20 -13.08 12.67
N GLY A 232 -14.80 -12.14 11.81
CA GLY A 232 -14.43 -12.43 10.42
C GLY A 232 -12.94 -12.76 10.21
N CYS A 233 -12.13 -12.87 11.27
CA CYS A 233 -10.69 -13.13 11.14
C CYS A 233 -10.41 -14.55 10.61
N LEU A 234 -9.57 -14.66 9.58
CA LEU A 234 -9.20 -15.96 8.99
C LEU A 234 -8.51 -16.93 9.96
N PHE A 235 -7.93 -16.41 11.04
CA PHE A 235 -7.27 -17.20 12.07
C PHE A 235 -8.16 -17.42 13.30
N ARG A 236 -9.45 -17.09 13.25
CA ARG A 236 -10.38 -17.34 14.37
C ARG A 236 -10.42 -18.82 14.75
N THR A 237 -10.36 -19.72 13.78
CA THR A 237 -10.27 -21.18 14.04
C THR A 237 -8.99 -21.52 14.78
N ARG A 238 -7.88 -20.87 14.46
CA ARG A 238 -6.58 -21.09 15.11
C ARG A 238 -6.54 -20.49 16.52
N CYS A 239 -7.20 -19.37 16.75
CA CYS A 239 -7.24 -18.69 18.05
C CYS A 239 -8.24 -19.32 19.03
N TYR A 240 -9.43 -19.71 18.55
CA TYR A 240 -10.57 -20.08 19.39
C TYR A 240 -11.23 -21.41 19.01
N GLY A 241 -10.78 -22.09 17.95
CA GLY A 241 -11.48 -23.28 17.42
C GLY A 241 -12.81 -22.97 16.74
N LEU A 242 -13.13 -21.69 16.51
CA LEU A 242 -14.38 -21.23 15.91
C LEU A 242 -14.21 -20.86 14.44
N ARG A 243 -15.18 -21.23 13.60
CA ARG A 243 -15.19 -20.81 12.19
C ARG A 243 -15.33 -19.29 12.08
N PRO A 244 -14.68 -18.62 11.11
CA PRO A 244 -14.95 -17.22 10.83
C PRO A 244 -16.43 -17.00 10.50
N GLU A 245 -16.97 -15.87 10.94
CA GLU A 245 -18.32 -15.39 10.68
C GLU A 245 -18.24 -14.17 9.75
N GLY A 246 -18.88 -14.26 8.58
CA GLY A 246 -18.93 -13.16 7.62
C GLY A 246 -17.62 -12.93 6.84
N PRO A 247 -17.58 -11.90 5.99
CA PRO A 247 -16.38 -11.54 5.26
C PRO A 247 -15.30 -11.03 6.23
N MET A 248 -14.04 -11.19 5.83
CA MET A 248 -12.96 -10.63 6.62
C MET A 248 -13.11 -9.10 6.66
N PRO A 249 -13.20 -8.47 7.84
CA PRO A 249 -13.42 -7.02 7.97
C PRO A 249 -12.18 -6.20 7.60
N PHE A 250 -11.16 -6.84 7.06
CA PHE A 250 -9.86 -6.25 6.80
C PHE A 250 -9.44 -6.53 5.37
N ARG A 251 -8.91 -5.50 4.71
CA ARG A 251 -8.15 -5.64 3.48
C ARG A 251 -6.81 -6.28 3.78
N SER A 252 -6.81 -7.57 4.08
CA SER A 252 -5.55 -8.30 4.11
C SER A 252 -5.21 -8.71 2.70
N TRP A 253 -3.94 -8.47 2.38
CA TRP A 253 -3.21 -9.17 1.33
C TRP A 253 -3.34 -8.55 -0.06
N GLU A 254 -2.54 -7.51 -0.28
CA GLU A 254 -1.80 -7.49 -1.53
C GLU A 254 -0.54 -8.35 -1.32
N PRO A 255 -0.32 -9.41 -2.11
CA PRO A 255 1.00 -9.99 -2.25
C PRO A 255 1.87 -8.94 -2.94
N GLN A 256 2.34 -7.96 -2.18
CA GLN A 256 3.50 -7.19 -2.59
C GLN A 256 4.67 -8.11 -2.30
N ASP A 257 4.95 -8.95 -3.30
CA ASP A 257 5.95 -9.98 -3.27
C ASP A 257 7.22 -9.50 -2.57
N PHE A 258 7.68 -10.37 -1.69
CA PHE A 258 8.87 -10.26 -0.89
C PHE A 258 10.09 -9.89 -1.76
N ALA A 259 10.35 -8.60 -1.87
CA ALA A 259 11.63 -7.95 -1.65
C ALA A 259 11.49 -6.51 -2.17
N PRO A 260 12.06 -5.51 -1.49
CA PRO A 260 12.51 -4.36 -2.27
C PRO A 260 13.43 -4.95 -3.35
N LEU A 261 13.10 -4.73 -4.63
CA LEU A 261 14.15 -4.74 -5.64
C LEU A 261 15.20 -3.79 -5.09
N GLU A 262 16.30 -4.33 -4.56
CA GLU A 262 17.50 -3.52 -4.45
C GLU A 262 17.65 -2.88 -5.82
N PRO A 263 17.86 -1.55 -5.93
CA PRO A 263 18.18 -1.00 -7.23
C PRO A 263 19.38 -1.80 -7.70
N GLN A 264 19.19 -2.57 -8.78
CA GLN A 264 20.28 -3.27 -9.45
C GLN A 264 21.08 -2.15 -10.09
N ILE A 265 21.99 -1.58 -9.31
CA ILE A 265 22.94 -0.58 -9.77
C ILE A 265 24.08 -1.39 -10.39
N ASP A 266 23.93 -1.74 -11.66
CA ASP A 266 25.10 -1.88 -12.53
C ASP A 266 25.62 -0.45 -12.73
N GLY A 267 26.57 -0.06 -11.89
CA GLY A 267 27.34 1.16 -12.10
C GLY A 267 28.25 0.97 -13.32
N PRO A 268 28.44 1.99 -14.18
CA PRO A 268 29.45 1.90 -15.22
C PRO A 268 30.84 1.80 -14.57
N ALA A 269 31.65 0.86 -15.08
CA ALA A 269 33.08 0.78 -14.83
C ALA A 269 33.81 2.01 -15.38
#